data_AF-A0A7V9KUM4-F1
#
_entry.id   AF-A0A7V9KUM4-F1
#
_cell.length_a   1.000
_cell.length_b   1.000
_cell.length_c   1.000
_cell.angle_alpha   90.00
_cell.angle_beta   90.00
_cell.angle_gamma   90.00
#
_symmetry.space_group_name_H-M   'P 1'
#
loop_
_entity.id
_entity.type
_entity.pdbx_description
1 polymer ?
#
loop_
_entity_poly.entity_id
_entity_poly.type
_entity_poly.pdbx_seq_one_letter_code
_entity_poly.pdbx_strand_id
1 'polypeptide(L)'
;MPLRFLATRTHPALLRLPWHLTLSEWPSELDVPLARGLSRHIVRFVRVEQDVYAVKETRQAWADREYGMLRNLRRLGLPVVEPVGIVTGRETDDDEPIEPALITKHLAHSLPYRALFSYRLQDDTLDRVVDALVVLLVRLHLTGFFWGDCSLSNTLFRRSAGEFAAY
;
A
#
# COMPACT_ATOMS: atom_id res chain seq x y z
N MET A 1 -1.23 -6.39 25.60
CA MET A 1 -0.15 -7.12 24.89
C MET A 1 0.91 -6.12 24.47
N PRO A 2 2.22 -6.42 24.53
CA PRO A 2 3.23 -5.44 24.14
C PRO A 2 3.14 -5.11 22.65
N LEU A 3 3.20 -3.83 22.31
CA LEU A 3 3.28 -3.33 20.95
C LEU A 3 4.50 -3.93 20.24
N ARG A 4 4.28 -4.59 19.11
CA ARG A 4 5.33 -5.29 18.35
C ARG A 4 5.39 -4.81 16.92
N PHE A 5 6.61 -4.47 16.49
CA PHE A 5 6.94 -4.13 15.11
C PHE A 5 7.72 -5.27 14.47
N LEU A 6 7.14 -5.87 13.43
CA LEU A 6 7.85 -6.77 12.54
C LEU A 6 8.17 -6.01 11.25
N ALA A 7 9.44 -5.68 11.03
CA ALA A 7 9.84 -4.89 9.86
C ALA A 7 11.20 -5.34 9.29
N THR A 8 11.41 -5.10 8.00
CA THR A 8 12.70 -5.32 7.32
C THR A 8 13.67 -4.16 7.56
N ARG A 9 13.13 -2.94 7.70
CA ARG A 9 13.83 -1.73 8.16
C ARG A 9 12.85 -0.89 8.98
N THR A 10 13.22 -0.54 10.20
CA THR A 10 12.42 0.35 11.04
C THR A 10 12.98 1.76 10.99
N HIS A 11 12.15 2.72 10.60
CA HIS A 11 12.40 4.13 10.90
C HIS A 11 11.91 4.39 12.33
N PRO A 12 12.76 4.88 13.26
CA PRO A 12 12.36 5.14 14.64
C PRO A 12 11.14 6.06 14.75
N ALA A 13 10.97 6.99 13.81
CA ALA A 13 9.83 7.89 13.78
C ALA A 13 8.49 7.19 13.49
N LEU A 14 8.47 6.01 12.87
CA LEU A 14 7.24 5.20 12.73
C LEU A 14 6.74 4.71 14.10
N LEU A 15 7.64 4.49 15.06
CA LEU A 15 7.28 4.06 16.42
C LEU A 15 6.56 5.16 17.20
N ARG A 16 6.70 6.43 16.79
CA ARG A 16 6.12 7.60 17.44
C ARG A 16 4.70 7.92 16.99
N LEU A 17 4.17 7.19 15.99
CA LEU A 17 2.79 7.35 15.56
C LEU A 17 1.81 6.91 16.68
N PRO A 18 0.58 7.44 16.72
CA PRO A 18 -0.37 7.16 17.79
C PRO A 18 -1.00 5.77 17.65
N TRP A 19 -0.21 4.72 17.93
CA TRP A 19 -0.62 3.33 17.75
C TRP A 19 -1.72 2.87 18.71
N HIS A 20 -1.97 3.66 19.77
CA HIS A 20 -3.08 3.51 20.72
C HIS A 20 -4.43 3.99 20.17
N LEU A 21 -4.46 4.63 18.99
CA LEU A 21 -5.69 5.04 18.32
C LEU A 21 -5.95 4.16 17.10
N THR A 22 -7.23 3.91 16.78
CA THR A 22 -7.60 3.32 15.48
C THR A 22 -7.18 4.26 14.35
N LEU A 23 -6.92 3.74 13.14
CA LEU A 23 -6.51 4.60 12.02
C LEU A 23 -7.56 5.68 11.65
N SER A 24 -8.84 5.43 11.94
CA SER A 24 -9.92 6.41 11.78
C SER A 24 -9.77 7.62 12.69
N GLU A 25 -9.21 7.42 13.89
CA GLU A 25 -9.11 8.43 14.95
C GLU A 25 -7.77 9.17 14.94
N TRP A 26 -6.84 8.76 14.06
CA TRP A 26 -5.56 9.45 13.93
C TRP A 26 -5.75 10.93 13.59
N PRO A 27 -4.98 11.85 14.23
CA PRO A 27 -5.05 13.28 13.97
C PRO A 27 -4.91 13.60 12.48
N SER A 28 -5.70 14.54 11.99
CA SER A 28 -5.73 14.87 10.56
C SER A 28 -4.41 15.48 10.09
N GLU A 29 -3.64 16.14 10.97
CA GLU A 29 -2.31 16.68 10.63
C GLU A 29 -1.28 15.61 10.24
N LEU A 30 -1.49 14.35 10.64
CA LEU A 30 -0.63 13.24 10.22
C LEU A 30 -0.92 12.78 8.80
N ASP A 31 -2.12 13.05 8.29
CA ASP A 31 -2.56 12.54 7.00
C ASP A 31 -2.04 13.41 5.85
N VAL A 32 -1.37 12.75 4.91
CA VAL A 32 -0.94 13.36 3.66
C VAL A 32 -2.10 13.31 2.67
N PRO A 33 -2.56 14.47 2.15
CA PRO A 33 -3.64 14.51 1.18
C PRO A 33 -3.17 13.96 -0.16
N LEU A 34 -3.43 12.67 -0.40
CA LEU A 34 -3.18 11.99 -1.68
C LEU A 34 -4.49 11.58 -2.34
N ALA A 35 -4.48 11.49 -3.67
CA ALA A 35 -5.59 10.90 -4.41
C ALA A 35 -5.81 9.46 -3.93
N ARG A 36 -7.01 9.15 -3.42
CA ARG A 36 -7.32 7.84 -2.85
C ARG A 36 -8.06 6.96 -3.87
N GLY A 37 -7.67 5.70 -3.95
CA GLY A 37 -8.46 4.65 -4.58
C GLY A 37 -9.66 4.25 -3.73
N LEU A 38 -10.48 3.33 -4.26
CA LEU A 38 -11.46 2.61 -3.45
C LEU A 38 -10.72 1.61 -2.57
N SER A 39 -10.89 1.71 -1.25
CA SER A 39 -10.41 0.69 -0.32
C SER A 39 -11.55 0.27 0.58
N ARG A 40 -11.67 -1.04 0.79
CA ARG A 40 -12.56 -1.62 1.80
C ARG A 40 -12.05 -1.47 3.23
N HIS A 41 -10.76 -1.17 3.38
CA HIS A 41 -10.09 -0.97 4.66
C HIS A 41 -9.75 0.50 4.86
N ILE A 42 -9.64 0.90 6.13
CA ILE A 42 -9.12 2.21 6.49
C ILE A 42 -7.62 2.24 6.16
N VAL A 43 -7.22 3.23 5.36
CA VAL A 43 -5.84 3.48 4.98
C VAL A 43 -5.52 4.95 5.29
N ARG A 44 -4.42 5.18 6.01
CA ARG A 44 -3.86 6.51 6.28
C ARG A 44 -2.53 6.65 5.56
N PHE A 45 -2.28 7.82 5.00
CA PHE A 45 -0.98 8.12 4.40
C PHE A 45 -0.25 9.06 5.33
N VAL A 46 0.92 8.68 5.83
CA VAL A 46 1.68 9.49 6.79
C VAL A 46 3.04 9.85 6.23
N ARG A 47 3.47 11.09 6.47
CA ARG A 47 4.82 11.52 6.15
C ARG A 47 5.71 11.28 7.35
N VAL A 48 6.78 10.53 7.15
CA VAL A 48 7.82 10.33 8.15
C VAL A 48 9.13 10.71 7.49
N GLU A 49 9.73 11.80 8.01
CA GLU A 49 10.90 12.45 7.40
C GLU A 49 10.61 12.82 5.93
N GLN A 50 11.37 12.25 4.99
CA GLN A 50 11.24 12.52 3.56
C GLN A 50 10.29 11.56 2.83
N ASP A 51 9.92 10.46 3.48
CA ASP A 51 9.14 9.39 2.87
C ASP A 51 7.66 9.45 3.28
N VAL A 52 6.81 8.96 2.39
CA VAL A 52 5.39 8.76 2.67
C VAL A 52 5.11 7.26 2.79
N TYR A 53 4.31 6.90 3.78
CA TYR A 53 3.93 5.52 4.08
C TYR A 53 2.42 5.38 4.01
N ALA A 54 1.95 4.26 3.47
CA ALA A 54 0.57 3.84 3.58
C ALA A 54 0.45 2.89 4.77
N VAL A 55 -0.43 3.22 5.72
CA VAL A 55 -0.74 2.41 6.89
C VAL A 55 -2.15 1.88 6.71
N LYS A 56 -2.31 0.57 6.70
CA LYS A 56 -3.59 -0.11 6.49
C LYS A 56 -3.94 -0.96 7.69
N GLU A 57 -5.09 -0.69 8.31
CA GLU A 57 -5.61 -1.49 9.41
C GLU A 57 -6.35 -2.71 8.87
N THR A 58 -6.01 -3.89 9.37
CA THR A 58 -6.64 -5.15 8.95
C THR A 58 -6.35 -6.26 9.97
N ARG A 59 -7.11 -7.35 9.85
CA ARG A 59 -6.95 -8.53 10.69
C ARG A 59 -5.55 -9.12 10.60
N GLN A 60 -5.03 -9.62 11.71
CA GLN A 60 -3.66 -10.13 11.82
C GLN A 60 -3.28 -11.14 10.72
N ALA A 61 -4.11 -12.17 10.52
CA ALA A 61 -3.84 -13.20 9.51
C ALA A 61 -3.73 -12.63 8.08
N TRP A 62 -4.46 -11.55 7.78
CA TRP A 62 -4.42 -10.88 6.48
C TRP A 62 -3.18 -9.99 6.35
N ALA A 63 -2.83 -9.26 7.41
CA ALA A 63 -1.62 -8.45 7.45
C ALA A 63 -0.36 -9.32 7.26
N ASP A 64 -0.27 -10.44 7.98
CA ASP A 64 0.85 -11.39 7.91
C ASP A 64 0.99 -12.00 6.51
N ARG A 65 -0.13 -12.47 5.94
CA ARG A 65 -0.17 -13.03 4.58
C ARG A 65 0.26 -12.01 3.54
N GLU A 66 -0.27 -10.79 3.61
CA GLU A 66 0.01 -9.75 2.62
C GLU A 66 1.45 -9.22 2.74
N TYR A 67 1.95 -9.01 3.95
CA TYR A 67 3.34 -8.64 4.17
C TYR A 67 4.31 -9.69 3.62
N GLY A 68 4.07 -10.97 3.92
CA GLY A 68 4.87 -12.08 3.41
C GLY A 68 4.84 -12.17 1.89
N MET A 69 3.65 -12.03 1.30
CA MET A 69 3.46 -11.99 -0.15
C MET A 69 4.24 -10.85 -0.81
N LEU A 70 4.08 -9.61 -0.35
CA LEU A 70 4.80 -8.45 -0.90
C LEU A 70 6.31 -8.62 -0.78
N ARG A 71 6.80 -9.17 0.33
CA ARG A 71 8.23 -9.44 0.51
C ARG A 71 8.75 -10.45 -0.49
N ASN A 72 8.00 -11.52 -0.74
CA ASN A 72 8.38 -12.55 -1.71
C ASN A 72 8.38 -11.99 -3.13
N LEU A 73 7.33 -11.28 -3.54
CA LEU A 73 7.23 -10.66 -4.86
C LEU A 73 8.38 -9.67 -5.10
N ARG A 74 8.69 -8.84 -4.10
CA ARG A 74 9.81 -7.90 -4.18
C ARG A 74 11.16 -8.60 -4.27
N ARG A 75 11.37 -9.71 -3.55
CA ARG A 75 12.60 -10.53 -3.65
C ARG A 75 12.79 -11.10 -5.06
N LEU A 76 11.69 -11.39 -5.75
CA LEU A 76 11.69 -11.84 -7.15
C LEU A 76 11.82 -10.69 -8.16
N GLY A 77 11.94 -9.44 -7.71
CA GLY A 77 12.08 -8.26 -8.58
C GLY A 77 10.78 -7.85 -9.27
N LEU A 78 9.62 -8.31 -8.77
CA LEU A 78 8.32 -7.95 -9.35
C LEU A 78 7.93 -6.52 -8.94
N PRO A 79 7.24 -5.79 -9.82
CA PRO A 79 6.77 -4.44 -9.52
C PRO A 79 5.62 -4.52 -8.52
N VAL A 80 5.94 -4.26 -7.25
CA VAL A 80 4.98 -4.17 -6.13
C VAL A 80 5.40 -3.03 -5.21
N VAL A 81 4.46 -2.54 -4.39
CA VAL A 81 4.80 -1.59 -3.31
C VAL A 81 5.77 -2.20 -2.31
N GLU A 82 6.64 -1.38 -1.74
CA GLU A 82 7.63 -1.85 -0.76
C GLU A 82 6.96 -2.16 0.58
N PRO A 83 7.00 -3.41 1.07
CA PRO A 83 6.53 -3.73 2.40
C PRO A 83 7.56 -3.27 3.44
N VAL A 84 7.12 -2.46 4.40
CA VAL A 84 7.96 -1.89 5.46
C VAL A 84 7.86 -2.76 6.70
N GLY A 85 6.63 -2.99 7.19
CA GLY A 85 6.41 -3.82 8.37
C GLY A 85 4.95 -4.02 8.74
N ILE A 86 4.73 -4.76 9.82
CA ILE A 86 3.44 -4.94 10.48
C ILE A 86 3.57 -4.46 11.93
N VAL A 87 2.54 -3.79 12.42
CA VAL A 87 2.37 -3.41 13.83
C VAL A 87 1.25 -4.26 14.42
N THR A 88 1.57 -5.03 15.46
CA THR A 88 0.64 -5.92 16.18
C THR A 88 0.62 -5.60 17.66
N GLY A 89 -0.38 -6.08 18.39
CA GLY A 89 -0.50 -5.81 19.83
C GLY A 89 -0.77 -4.33 20.12
N ARG A 90 -1.56 -3.69 19.24
CA ARG A 90 -2.06 -2.33 19.46
C ARG A 90 -3.24 -2.41 20.42
N GLU A 91 -3.28 -1.51 21.39
CA GLU A 91 -4.35 -1.41 22.39
C GLU A 91 -4.64 0.08 22.63
N THR A 92 -5.89 0.40 22.96
CA THR A 92 -6.26 1.76 23.40
C THR A 92 -5.66 2.06 24.77
N ASP A 93 -5.79 3.31 25.23
CA ASP A 93 -5.38 3.70 26.60
C ASP A 93 -6.20 2.96 27.68
N ASP A 94 -7.36 2.41 27.32
CA ASP A 94 -8.23 1.59 28.17
C ASP A 94 -8.00 0.06 28.00
N ASP A 95 -6.85 -0.33 27.46
CA ASP A 95 -6.44 -1.73 27.18
C ASP A 95 -7.35 -2.49 26.18
N GLU A 96 -8.13 -1.78 25.35
CA GLU A 96 -8.96 -2.43 24.32
C GLU A 96 -8.14 -2.81 23.09
N PRO A 97 -8.20 -4.06 22.58
CA PRO A 97 -7.43 -4.47 21.42
C PRO A 97 -7.79 -3.72 20.13
N ILE A 98 -6.78 -3.25 19.41
CA ILE A 98 -6.89 -2.63 18.09
C ILE A 98 -6.29 -3.57 17.04
N GLU A 99 -6.96 -3.64 15.89
CA GLU A 99 -6.50 -4.46 14.77
C GLU A 99 -5.07 -4.09 14.33
N PRO A 100 -4.27 -5.06 13.87
CA PRO A 100 -2.95 -4.79 13.34
C PRO A 100 -2.92 -3.83 12.16
N ALA A 101 -1.75 -3.25 11.92
CA ALA A 101 -1.53 -2.37 10.79
C ALA A 101 -0.38 -2.87 9.89
N LEU A 102 -0.64 -3.00 8.60
CA LEU A 102 0.37 -3.19 7.56
C LEU A 102 0.89 -1.83 7.10
N ILE A 103 2.21 -1.69 7.04
CA ILE A 103 2.90 -0.49 6.56
C ILE A 103 3.60 -0.81 5.24
N THR A 104 3.29 -0.05 4.21
CA THR A 104 4.03 -0.05 2.93
C THR A 104 4.57 1.34 2.62
N LYS A 105 5.67 1.42 1.87
CA LYS A 105 6.15 2.69 1.35
C LYS A 105 5.23 3.12 0.21
N HIS A 106 4.77 4.37 0.25
CA HIS A 106 3.96 4.92 -0.83
C HIS A 106 4.79 5.00 -2.12
N LEU A 107 4.23 4.51 -3.22
CA LEU A 107 4.84 4.61 -4.53
C LEU A 107 4.69 6.05 -5.06
N ALA A 108 5.75 6.84 -4.94
CA ALA A 108 5.76 8.21 -5.41
C ALA A 108 5.42 8.32 -6.91
N HIS A 109 4.64 9.35 -7.27
CA HIS A 109 4.12 9.58 -8.63
C HIS A 109 3.23 8.46 -9.17
N SER A 110 2.72 7.59 -8.29
CA SER A 110 1.65 6.65 -8.66
C SER A 110 0.32 7.38 -8.84
N LEU A 111 -0.47 6.87 -9.78
CA LEU A 111 -1.79 7.34 -10.12
C LEU A 111 -2.77 6.21 -9.78
N PRO A 112 -3.68 6.41 -8.82
CA PRO A 112 -4.77 5.47 -8.62
C PRO A 112 -5.71 5.51 -9.83
N TYR A 113 -6.44 4.42 -10.09
CA TYR A 113 -7.34 4.36 -11.25
C TYR A 113 -8.31 5.56 -11.33
N ARG A 114 -8.87 6.01 -10.20
CA ARG A 114 -9.77 7.17 -10.17
C ARG A 114 -9.14 8.44 -10.76
N ALA A 115 -7.85 8.66 -10.51
CA ALA A 115 -7.14 9.80 -11.05
C ALA A 115 -6.81 9.62 -12.54
N LEU A 116 -6.64 8.38 -13.01
CA LEU A 116 -6.50 8.10 -14.44
C LEU A 116 -7.81 8.42 -15.18
N PHE A 117 -8.96 8.00 -14.63
CA PHE A 117 -10.26 8.14 -15.28
C PHE A 117 -11.03 9.41 -14.91
N SER A 118 -10.48 10.29 -14.08
CA SER A 118 -11.14 11.57 -13.72
C SER A 118 -11.12 12.59 -14.85
N TYR A 119 -10.26 12.40 -15.85
CA TYR A 119 -10.16 13.23 -17.05
C TYR A 119 -10.46 12.37 -18.27
N ARG A 120 -10.97 12.97 -19.36
CA ARG A 120 -11.10 12.24 -20.64
C ARG A 120 -9.72 11.76 -21.06
N LEU A 121 -9.53 10.45 -20.96
CA LEU A 121 -8.35 9.79 -21.50
C LEU A 121 -8.40 9.94 -23.03
N GLN A 122 -7.28 10.32 -23.63
CA GLN A 122 -7.09 10.12 -25.05
C GLN A 122 -6.99 8.61 -25.31
N ASP A 123 -7.47 8.13 -26.46
CA ASP A 123 -7.53 6.70 -26.77
C ASP A 123 -6.16 6.00 -26.58
N ASP A 124 -5.08 6.68 -26.96
CA ASP A 124 -3.70 6.23 -26.80
C ASP A 124 -3.27 5.97 -25.34
N THR A 125 -3.94 6.59 -24.38
CA THR A 125 -3.58 6.53 -22.96
C THR A 125 -4.24 5.31 -22.31
N LEU A 126 -5.44 4.96 -22.75
CA LEU A 126 -6.11 3.75 -22.28
C LEU A 126 -5.35 2.51 -22.72
N ASP A 127 -4.93 2.44 -23.98
CA ASP A 127 -4.15 1.33 -24.52
C ASP A 127 -2.85 1.12 -23.72
N ARG A 128 -2.11 2.21 -23.44
CA ARG A 128 -0.88 2.14 -22.62
C ARG A 128 -1.12 1.69 -21.18
N VAL A 129 -2.26 2.02 -20.58
CA VAL A 129 -2.64 1.55 -19.23
C VAL A 129 -2.95 0.05 -19.25
N VAL A 130 -3.67 -0.41 -20.27
CA VAL A 130 -3.98 -1.83 -20.48
C VAL A 130 -2.70 -2.63 -20.71
N ASP A 131 -1.81 -2.15 -21.57
CA ASP A 131 -0.51 -2.77 -21.83
C ASP A 131 0.32 -2.93 -20.55
N ALA A 132 0.38 -1.87 -19.73
CA ALA A 132 1.08 -1.92 -18.45
C ALA A 132 0.51 -3.01 -17.51
N LEU A 133 -0.81 -3.13 -17.45
CA LEU A 133 -1.48 -4.16 -16.65
C LEU A 133 -1.23 -5.58 -17.20
N VAL A 134 -1.28 -5.74 -18.53
CA VAL A 134 -0.97 -7.03 -19.19
C VAL A 134 0.48 -7.43 -18.89
N VAL A 135 1.44 -6.51 -19.01
CA VAL A 135 2.85 -6.77 -18.69
C VAL A 135 3.01 -7.18 -17.23
N LEU A 136 2.34 -6.51 -16.28
CA LEU A 136 2.33 -6.91 -14.88
C LEU A 136 1.79 -8.33 -14.70
N LEU A 137 0.61 -8.63 -15.26
CA LEU A 137 -0.01 -9.96 -15.13
C LEU A 137 0.84 -11.08 -15.72
N VAL A 138 1.44 -10.85 -16.88
CA VAL A 138 2.36 -11.81 -17.50
C VAL A 138 3.57 -12.05 -16.60
N ARG A 139 4.18 -10.99 -16.05
CA ARG A 139 5.31 -11.13 -15.12
C ARG A 139 4.93 -11.92 -13.87
N LEU A 140 3.79 -11.60 -13.25
CA LEU A 140 3.30 -12.34 -12.09
C LEU A 140 3.11 -13.83 -12.41
N HIS A 141 2.42 -14.16 -13.50
CA HIS A 141 2.17 -15.55 -13.88
C HIS A 141 3.44 -16.31 -14.27
N LEU A 142 4.40 -15.69 -14.98
CA LEU A 142 5.68 -16.31 -15.30
C LEU A 142 6.51 -16.64 -14.05
N THR A 143 6.30 -15.91 -12.96
CA THR A 143 6.90 -16.22 -11.65
C THR A 143 6.10 -17.23 -10.82
N GLY A 144 5.04 -17.81 -11.39
CA GLY A 144 4.17 -18.77 -10.70
C GLY A 144 3.25 -18.13 -9.66
N PHE A 145 3.07 -16.80 -9.70
CA PHE A 145 2.22 -16.09 -8.75
C PHE A 145 0.82 -15.86 -9.32
N PHE A 146 -0.19 -16.25 -8.55
CA PHE A 146 -1.60 -15.96 -8.83
C PHE A 146 -2.09 -14.83 -7.91
N TRP A 147 -2.52 -13.71 -8.50
CA TRP A 147 -2.94 -12.51 -7.75
C TRP A 147 -4.26 -12.72 -7.01
N GLY A 148 -5.28 -13.28 -7.66
CA GLY A 148 -6.58 -13.58 -7.04
C GLY A 148 -7.53 -12.40 -6.82
N ASP A 149 -7.05 -11.15 -6.75
CA ASP A 149 -7.88 -9.94 -6.70
C ASP A 149 -7.43 -8.84 -7.68
N CYS A 150 -6.96 -9.26 -8.87
CA CYS A 150 -6.58 -8.36 -9.96
C CYS A 150 -7.74 -7.41 -10.31
N SER A 151 -7.49 -6.11 -10.16
CA SER A 151 -8.43 -5.06 -10.52
C SER A 151 -7.68 -3.73 -10.71
N LEU A 152 -8.26 -2.82 -11.48
CA LEU A 152 -7.70 -1.47 -11.64
C LEU A 152 -7.60 -0.72 -10.30
N SER A 153 -8.52 -0.97 -9.37
CA SER A 153 -8.50 -0.34 -8.04
C SER A 153 -7.37 -0.84 -7.14
N ASN A 154 -6.86 -2.05 -7.38
CA ASN A 154 -5.72 -2.62 -6.68
C ASN A 154 -4.40 -2.41 -7.42
N THR A 155 -4.43 -1.77 -8.59
CA THR A 155 -3.22 -1.51 -9.40
C THR A 155 -2.82 -0.05 -9.26
N LEU A 156 -1.53 0.19 -9.02
CA LEU A 156 -0.95 1.53 -9.06
C LEU A 156 -0.20 1.73 -10.38
N PHE A 157 -0.46 2.86 -11.04
CA PHE A 157 0.20 3.18 -12.31
C PHE A 157 1.19 4.31 -12.15
N ARG A 158 2.40 4.15 -12.67
CA ARG A 158 3.40 5.22 -12.70
C ARG A 158 3.72 5.58 -14.15
N ARG A 159 3.76 6.87 -14.46
CA ARG A 159 4.23 7.34 -15.77
C ARG A 159 5.74 7.13 -15.89
N SER A 160 6.18 6.58 -17.01
CA SER A 160 7.59 6.33 -17.31
C SER A 160 7.88 6.69 -18.76
N ALA A 161 8.55 7.82 -18.99
CA ALA A 161 9.02 8.27 -20.31
C ALA A 161 7.98 8.20 -21.46
N GLY A 162 6.70 8.45 -21.18
CA GLY A 162 5.61 8.38 -22.17
C GLY A 162 4.77 7.10 -22.12
N GLU A 163 5.19 6.10 -21.34
CA GLU A 163 4.46 4.85 -21.06
C GLU A 163 3.94 4.80 -19.62
N PHE A 164 3.29 3.68 -19.27
CA PHE A 164 2.89 3.35 -17.91
C PHE A 164 3.57 2.07 -17.43
N ALA A 165 3.87 2.03 -16.14
CA ALA A 165 4.22 0.81 -15.43
C ALA A 165 3.17 0.54 -14.35
N ALA A 166 2.70 -0.71 -14.27
CA ALA A 166 1.75 -1.18 -13.27
C ALA A 166 2.48 -1.89 -12.11
N TYR A 167 1.96 -1.69 -10.89
CA TYR A 167 2.47 -2.21 -9.62
C TYR A 167 1.33 -2.73 -8.75
#